data_AF-A0A7J8SVG3-F1
#
_entry.id   AF-A0A7J8SVG3-F1
#
_cell.length_a   1.000
_cell.length_b   1.000
_cell.length_c   1.000
_cell.angle_alpha   90.00
_cell.angle_beta   90.00
_cell.angle_gamma   90.00
#
_symmetry.space_group_name_H-M   'P 1'
#
loop_
_entity.id
_entity.type
_entity.pdbx_description
1 polymer ?
#
loop_
_entity_poly.entity_id
_entity_poly.type
_entity_poly.pdbx_seq_one_letter_code
_entity_poly.pdbx_strand_id
1 'polypeptide(L)' 'MKEKIGNLPFQNYHPTKKNILVIDSVSNKDGHFLNIYVGGNRGRGQIYPDGNKSNNTVYNATAT' A
#
# COMPACT_ATOMS: atom_id res chain seq x y z
N MET A 1 13.64 -3.85 -8.71
CA MET A 1 13.62 -2.99 -7.51
C MET A 1 12.62 -3.59 -6.53
N LYS A 2 13.09 -4.48 -5.64
CA LYS A 2 12.26 -5.19 -4.67
C LYS A 2 12.87 -4.91 -3.30
N GLU A 3 12.61 -3.72 -2.78
CA GLU A 3 12.98 -3.42 -1.40
C GLU A 3 12.05 -4.23 -0.48
N LYS A 4 12.66 -5.12 0.29
CA LYS A 4 12.01 -5.81 1.40
C LYS A 4 11.58 -4.72 2.40
N ILE A 5 10.30 -4.35 2.38
CA ILE A 5 9.67 -3.67 3.50
C ILE A 5 9.75 -4.65 4.67
N GLY A 6 10.71 -4.42 5.59
CA GLY A 6 10.82 -5.16 6.84
C GLY A 6 9.60 -4.94 7.74
N ASN A 7 9.59 -5.53 8.92
CA ASN A 7 8.58 -5.27 9.95
C ASN A 7 8.64 -3.79 10.39
N LEU A 8 7.96 -2.93 9.65
CA LEU A 8 7.85 -1.52 9.98
C LEU A 8 6.89 -1.38 11.18
N PRO A 9 7.31 -0.70 12.26
CA PRO A 9 6.39 -0.32 13.31
C PRO A 9 5.34 0.62 12.72
N PHE A 10 4.06 0.28 12.85
CA PHE A 10 2.96 1.10 12.40
C PHE A 10 2.58 2.11 13.49
N GLN A 11 2.45 3.38 13.09
CA GLN A 11 1.85 4.43 13.90
C GLN A 11 0.33 4.43 13.66
N ASN A 12 -0.45 4.67 14.71
CA ASN A 12 -1.90 4.84 14.56
C ASN A 12 -2.20 6.01 13.62
N TYR A 13 -3.01 5.77 12.60
CA TYR A 13 -3.44 6.80 11.66
C TYR A 13 -4.20 7.88 12.42
N HIS A 14 -3.62 9.07 12.52
CA HIS A 14 -4.26 10.24 13.14
C HIS A 14 -4.82 11.12 12.01
N PRO A 15 -6.14 11.39 11.95
CA PRO A 15 -6.77 12.14 10.85
C PRO A 15 -6.14 13.52 10.58
N THR A 16 -5.55 14.14 11.60
CA THR A 16 -4.91 15.46 11.49
C THR A 16 -3.45 15.41 11.06
N LYS A 17 -2.81 14.23 11.05
CA LYS A 17 -1.42 14.08 10.59
C LYS A 17 -1.42 13.50 9.19
N LYS A 18 -1.29 14.36 8.18
CA LYS A 18 -1.05 13.91 6.81
C LYS A 18 0.28 13.16 6.76
N ASN A 19 0.24 11.90 6.37
CA ASN A 19 1.44 11.10 6.10
C ASN A 19 1.96 11.50 4.71
N ILE A 20 2.59 12.68 4.62
CA ILE A 20 3.02 13.26 3.35
C ILE A 20 4.29 12.53 2.92
N LEU A 21 4.18 11.68 1.90
CA LEU A 21 5.34 11.23 1.14
C LEU A 21 5.74 12.38 0.21
N VAL A 22 6.79 13.12 0.56
CA VAL A 22 7.36 14.16 -0.32
C VAL A 22 8.16 13.44 -1.39
N ILE A 23 7.58 13.33 -2.60
CA ILE A 23 8.33 12.96 -3.80
C ILE A 23 8.83 14.28 -4.37
N ASP A 24 10.06 14.64 -4.05
CA ASP A 24 10.71 15.81 -4.63
C ASP A 24 10.99 15.52 -6.12
N SER A 25 10.37 16.30 -7.01
CA SER A 25 10.64 16.19 -8.43
C SER A 25 12.00 16.83 -8.70
N VAL A 26 13.03 16.00 -8.86
CA VAL A 26 14.34 16.45 -9.36
C VAL A 26 14.08 17.31 -10.61
N SER A 27 14.51 18.57 -10.54
CA SER A 27 14.24 19.60 -11.53
C SER A 27 14.89 19.26 -12.88
N ASN A 28 14.21 18.44 -13.69
CA ASN A 28 14.54 18.28 -15.11
C ASN A 28 13.85 19.40 -15.89
N LYS A 29 14.60 20.07 -16.75
CA LYS A 29 14.19 21.29 -17.50
C LYS A 29 13.04 21.07 -18.50
N ASP A 30 12.62 19.83 -18.71
CA ASP A 30 11.49 19.43 -19.58
C ASP A 30 10.20 19.25 -18.76
N GLY A 31 9.94 20.15 -17.81
CA GLY A 31 8.91 19.97 -16.78
C GLY A 31 7.50 19.82 -17.33
N HIS A 32 7.00 18.58 -17.39
CA HIS A 32 5.60 18.26 -17.63
C HIS A 32 4.89 18.05 -16.28
N PHE A 33 3.74 18.70 -16.09
CA PHE A 33 2.88 18.42 -14.93
C PHE A 33 2.27 17.02 -15.07
N LEU A 34 2.65 16.11 -14.17
CA LEU A 34 2.10 14.76 -14.10
C LEU A 34 1.06 14.67 -12.99
N ASN A 35 -0.09 14.05 -13.29
CA ASN A 35 -1.07 13.71 -12.27
C ASN A 35 -0.52 12.56 -11.40
N ILE A 36 -0.43 12.80 -10.09
CA ILE A 36 0.00 11.79 -9.12
C ILE A 36 -1.24 11.14 -8.50
N TYR A 37 -1.36 9.81 -8.65
CA TYR A 37 -2.42 9.01 -8.04
C TYR A 37 -1.88 8.31 -6.79
N VAL A 38 -2.52 8.54 -5.65
CA VAL A 38 -2.11 7.96 -4.35
C VAL A 38 -3.21 7.03 -3.84
N GLY A 39 -2.85 5.82 -3.43
CA GLY A 39 -3.73 4.86 -2.77
C GLY A 39 -3.27 4.58 -1.34
N GLY A 40 -4.21 4.38 -0.42
CA GLY A 40 -3.92 4.07 0.99
C GLY A 40 -4.60 2.79 1.44
N ASN A 41 -3.86 1.92 2.14
CA ASN A 41 -4.36 0.65 2.65
C ASN A 41 -4.22 0.59 4.18
N ARG A 42 -5.19 -0.03 4.87
CA ARG A 42 -5.12 -0.33 6.30
C ARG A 42 -5.47 -1.79 6.56
N GLY A 43 -4.81 -2.41 7.54
CA GLY A 43 -5.03 -3.81 7.90
C GLY A 43 -4.33 -4.81 6.97
N ARG A 44 -4.66 -6.10 7.11
CA ARG A 44 -4.06 -7.20 6.34
C ARG A 44 -4.84 -7.47 5.07
N GLY A 45 -4.14 -7.79 3.98
CA GLY A 45 -4.74 -8.22 2.72
C GLY A 45 -5.42 -9.59 2.81
N GLN A 46 -6.36 -9.84 1.90
CA GLN A 46 -7.12 -11.10 1.82
C GLN A 46 -6.37 -12.19 1.04
N ILE A 47 -5.50 -11.81 0.11
CA ILE A 47 -4.88 -12.70 -0.87
C ILE A 47 -3.37 -12.43 -0.91
N TYR A 48 -2.57 -13.48 -0.98
CA TYR A 48 -1.12 -13.44 -1.18
C TYR A 48 -0.77 -13.35 -2.68
N PRO A 49 0.45 -12.93 -3.06
CA PRO A 49 0.82 -12.80 -4.48
C PRO A 49 0.75 -14.10 -5.30
N ASP A 50 0.80 -15.26 -4.63
CA ASP A 50 0.63 -16.59 -5.23
C ASP A 50 -0.85 -16.98 -5.46
N GLY A 51 -1.79 -16.11 -5.08
CA GLY A 51 -3.24 -16.34 -5.19
C GLY A 51 -3.86 -17.03 -3.97
N ASN A 52 -3.07 -17.46 -2.98
CA ASN A 52 -3.59 -18.13 -1.80
C ASN A 52 -4.33 -17.15 -0.86
N LYS A 53 -5.38 -17.63 -0.21
CA LYS A 53 -6.15 -16.87 0.78
C LYS A 53 -5.38 -16.71 2.10
N SER A 54 -5.41 -15.51 2.67
CA SER A 54 -4.94 -15.24 4.03
C SER A 54 -5.97 -15.66 5.07
N ASN A 55 -5.58 -15.76 6.35
CA ASN A 55 -6.52 -16.00 7.46
C ASN A 55 -7.33 -14.75 7.87
N ASN A 56 -7.31 -13.68 7.09
CA ASN A 56 -8.17 -12.50 7.26
C ASN A 56 -9.14 -12.38 6.07
N THR A 57 -9.81 -13.48 5.75
CA THR A 57 -10.84 -13.56 4.71
C THR A 57 -11.94 -14.54 5.14
N VAL A 58 -13.06 -14.53 4.41
CA VAL A 58 -14.17 -15.46 4.63
C VAL A 58 -13.85 -16.82 3.99
N TYR A 59 -14.11 -17.90 4.74
CA TYR A 59 -14.04 -19.27 4.25
C TYR A 59 -15.46 -19.83 4.06
N ASN A 60 -15.70 -20.44 2.90
CA ASN A 60 -16.98 -21.05 2.52
C ASN A 60 -16.80 -22.57 2.43
N ALA A 61 -17.85 -23.33 2.73
CA ALA A 61 -17.85 -24.76 2.48
C ALA A 61 -17.71 -25.05 0.98
N THR A 62 -16.92 -26.06 0.63
CA THR A 62 -16.84 -26.57 -0.74
C THR A 62 -18.00 -27.52 -1.00
N ALA A 63 -18.49 -27.57 -2.23
CA ALA A 63 -19.45 -28.59 -2.64
C ALA A 63 -18.86 -29.99 -2.39
N THR A 64 -19.72 -30.93 -2.01
CA THR A 64 -19.37 -32.35 -1.87
C THR A 64 -19.42 -33.04 -3.24
#